data_AF-N1VYQ9-F1
#
_entry.id   AF-N1VYQ9-F1
#
_cell.length_a   1.000
_cell.length_b   1.000
_cell.length_c   1.000
_cell.angle_alpha   90.00
_cell.angle_beta   90.00
_cell.angle_gamma   90.00
#
_symmetry.space_group_name_H-M   'P 1'
#
loop_
_entity.id
_entity.type
_entity.pdbx_description
1 polymer ?
#
loop_
_entity_poly.entity_id
_entity_poly.type
_entity_poly.pdbx_seq_one_letter_code
_entity_poly.pdbx_strand_id
1 'polypeptide(L)'
;MKKLNKQLPIIASLLIAIVILHSLFVDYSVQFPDFISTESSESTAESMKPKVVSENGVLNRISYLESFLIELESRELPVDTEQEETKENIKRVLVGQKLVLGLSLFYLLLTFSTAVSYAFRAWFHKSLANVFYPVSFVVLAPKVFYQLNLILQQEVLAYFYFVYLIITYGISVIAYRMILKNKELAEGFQSLQFSSSLEEEGRSPSNTKTGSIFGPIFHVVFIILIGILIGNLIYIPLFLLQKHYVTEFSYFIFFLLGLLSLFYIFNYKKVGGEENSSNWINLAVSFAYLQFRFLRNSFFAVFSTILIVLFVTFLFSLLLFNIDLIQNHLGLFGKATEF
;
A
#
# COMPACT_ATOMS: atom_id res chain seq x y z
N MET A 1 -3.58 12.22 -35.29
CA MET A 1 -4.45 12.28 -34.09
C MET A 1 -4.95 10.91 -33.61
N LYS A 2 -5.52 10.02 -34.45
CA LYS A 2 -6.05 8.71 -33.99
C LYS A 2 -5.04 7.76 -33.30
N LYS A 3 -3.76 7.74 -33.71
CA LYS A 3 -2.70 6.92 -33.08
C LYS A 3 -2.24 7.50 -31.73
N LEU A 4 -2.07 8.82 -31.65
CA LEU A 4 -1.63 9.51 -30.43
C LEU A 4 -2.65 9.31 -29.28
N ASN A 5 -3.94 9.40 -29.61
CA ASN A 5 -5.02 9.14 -28.66
C ASN A 5 -4.99 7.70 -28.10
N LYS A 6 -4.56 6.71 -28.88
CA LYS A 6 -4.45 5.32 -28.39
C LYS A 6 -3.22 5.08 -27.51
N GLN A 7 -2.19 5.92 -27.58
CA GLN A 7 -0.98 5.77 -26.77
C GLN A 7 -1.02 6.61 -25.49
N LEU A 8 -1.92 7.58 -25.42
CA LEU A 8 -2.00 8.55 -24.35
C LEU A 8 -2.11 7.93 -22.94
N PRO A 9 -2.88 6.85 -22.70
CA PRO A 9 -2.90 6.22 -21.37
C PRO A 9 -1.60 5.50 -20.99
N ILE A 10 -0.87 4.97 -21.97
CA ILE A 10 0.46 4.36 -21.73
C ILE A 10 1.46 5.45 -21.38
N ILE A 11 1.43 6.57 -22.12
CA ILE A 11 2.27 7.74 -21.86
C ILE A 11 1.96 8.33 -20.48
N ALA A 12 0.68 8.45 -20.11
CA ALA A 12 0.27 8.95 -18.80
C ALA A 12 0.86 8.10 -17.65
N SER A 13 0.73 6.78 -17.73
CA SER A 13 1.33 5.86 -16.76
C SER A 13 2.85 6.00 -16.67
N LEU A 14 3.54 6.21 -17.80
CA LEU A 14 4.99 6.41 -17.83
C LEU A 14 5.42 7.74 -17.21
N LEU A 15 4.69 8.83 -17.49
CA LEU A 15 4.96 10.13 -16.88
C LEU A 15 4.78 10.09 -15.36
N ILE A 16 3.72 9.42 -14.88
CA ILE A 16 3.49 9.19 -13.45
C ILE A 16 4.62 8.33 -12.86
N ALA A 17 5.08 7.30 -13.56
CA ALA A 17 6.20 6.47 -13.10
C ALA A 17 7.48 7.30 -12.90
N ILE A 18 7.78 8.24 -13.81
CA ILE A 18 8.90 9.16 -13.66
C ILE A 18 8.74 10.05 -12.41
N VAL A 19 7.53 10.54 -12.12
CA VAL A 19 7.27 11.31 -10.88
C VAL A 19 7.56 10.47 -9.65
N ILE A 20 7.11 9.21 -9.63
CA ILE A 20 7.34 8.31 -8.49
C ILE A 20 8.85 8.00 -8.35
N LEU A 21 9.55 7.70 -9.44
CA LEU A 21 11.00 7.49 -9.44
C LEU A 21 11.74 8.71 -8.91
N HIS A 22 11.39 9.92 -9.36
CA HIS A 22 11.96 11.16 -8.84
C HIS A 22 11.74 11.28 -7.32
N SER A 23 10.56 10.89 -6.82
CA SER A 23 10.20 10.93 -5.40
C SER A 23 11.05 10.00 -4.52
N LEU A 24 11.65 8.96 -5.10
CA LEU A 24 12.56 8.07 -4.36
C LEU A 24 13.85 8.78 -3.97
N PHE A 25 14.26 9.81 -4.73
CA PHE A 25 15.51 10.54 -4.55
C PHE A 25 15.32 11.95 -3.98
N VAL A 26 14.22 12.61 -4.31
CA VAL A 26 13.92 13.99 -3.90
C VAL A 26 12.48 14.09 -3.39
N ASP A 27 12.31 14.65 -2.21
CA ASP A 27 11.01 14.93 -1.61
C ASP A 27 10.94 16.39 -1.14
N TYR A 28 9.76 16.85 -0.72
CA TYR A 28 9.55 18.24 -0.31
C TYR A 28 8.76 18.29 0.99
N SER A 29 9.19 19.16 1.90
CA SER A 29 8.49 19.41 3.16
C SER A 29 8.21 20.90 3.34
N VAL A 30 7.22 21.21 4.18
CA VAL A 30 6.95 22.58 4.61
C VAL A 30 7.62 22.77 5.95
N GLN A 31 8.65 23.62 6.00
CA GLN A 31 9.26 24.07 7.23
C GLN A 31 8.50 25.30 7.73
N PHE A 32 7.93 25.16 8.92
CA PHE A 32 7.38 26.29 9.65
C PHE A 32 8.53 26.93 10.45
N PRO A 33 8.64 28.26 10.47
CA PRO A 33 9.66 28.92 11.26
C PRO A 33 9.45 28.67 12.75
N ASP A 34 10.55 28.44 13.46
CA ASP A 34 10.52 28.32 14.92
C ASP A 34 10.06 29.64 15.54
N PHE A 35 9.08 29.56 16.45
CA PHE A 35 8.47 30.73 17.10
C PHE A 35 9.40 31.47 18.08
N ILE A 36 10.65 31.04 18.24
CA ILE A 36 11.59 31.60 19.21
C ILE A 36 12.60 32.49 18.49
N SER A 37 12.26 33.78 18.34
CA SER A 37 13.22 34.82 17.97
C SER A 37 13.47 35.74 19.16
N THR A 38 14.50 35.48 19.95
CA THR A 38 15.21 36.54 20.65
C THR A 38 16.15 37.19 19.65
N GLU A 39 15.96 38.51 19.49
CA GLU A 39 16.79 39.49 18.78
C GLU A 39 16.33 39.98 17.39
N SER A 40 16.35 41.31 17.35
CA SER A 40 15.89 42.26 16.37
C SER A 40 16.72 42.27 15.09
N SER A 41 16.07 42.19 13.93
CA SER A 41 16.45 42.94 12.73
C SER A 41 15.37 42.76 11.66
N GLU A 42 15.19 43.77 10.80
CA GLU A 42 14.19 43.84 9.72
C GLU A 42 14.27 42.69 8.69
N SER A 43 15.26 41.79 8.79
CA SER A 43 15.36 40.51 8.07
C SER A 43 14.35 39.44 8.56
N THR A 44 13.74 39.65 9.72
CA THR A 44 12.80 38.69 10.35
C THR A 44 11.41 38.64 9.70
N ALA A 45 11.04 39.63 8.86
CA ALA A 45 9.75 39.58 8.17
C ALA A 45 9.70 38.52 7.04
N GLU A 46 10.86 38.17 6.46
CA GLU A 46 10.97 37.08 5.47
C GLU A 46 11.12 35.69 6.11
N SER A 47 11.52 35.61 7.37
CA SER A 47 11.64 34.33 8.08
C SER A 47 10.32 33.83 8.67
N MET A 48 9.25 34.64 8.72
CA MET A 48 7.95 34.25 9.30
C MET A 48 7.02 33.47 8.36
N LYS A 49 7.37 33.29 7.07
CA LYS A 49 6.52 32.56 6.11
C LYS A 49 6.94 31.09 6.04
N PRO A 50 5.99 30.13 6.03
CA PRO A 50 6.32 28.72 5.80
C PRO A 50 7.14 28.57 4.52
N LYS A 51 8.29 27.89 4.60
CA LYS A 51 9.16 27.66 3.45
C LYS A 51 9.09 26.19 3.05
N VAL A 52 8.83 25.94 1.77
CA VAL A 52 9.05 24.61 1.20
C VAL A 52 10.54 24.39 1.04
N VAL A 53 11.06 23.26 1.53
CA VAL A 53 12.47 22.89 1.39
C VAL A 53 12.57 21.53 0.69
N SER A 54 13.56 21.40 -0.18
CA SER A 54 13.90 20.12 -0.79
C SER A 54 14.56 19.22 0.25
N GLU A 55 13.98 18.05 0.47
CA GLU A 55 14.53 17.02 1.34
C GLU A 55 15.03 15.82 0.54
N ASN A 56 15.88 15.04 1.20
CA ASN A 56 16.27 13.73 0.71
C ASN A 56 15.02 12.87 0.47
N GLY A 57 14.95 12.21 -0.68
CA GLY A 57 13.91 11.22 -0.96
C GLY A 57 14.02 9.99 -0.09
N VAL A 58 13.05 9.10 -0.21
CA VAL A 58 12.87 7.92 0.65
C VAL A 58 14.13 7.05 0.74
N LEU A 59 14.82 6.81 -0.38
CA LEU A 59 16.04 5.99 -0.40
C LEU A 59 17.18 6.64 0.39
N ASN A 60 17.39 7.93 0.17
CA ASN A 60 18.45 8.68 0.85
C ASN A 60 18.15 8.83 2.35
N ARG A 61 16.89 9.02 2.73
CA ARG A 61 16.46 9.03 4.14
C ARG A 61 16.71 7.68 4.81
N ILE A 62 16.37 6.55 4.17
CA ILE A 62 16.64 5.21 4.70
C ILE A 62 18.14 5.02 4.91
N SER A 63 18.96 5.31 3.89
CA SER A 63 20.42 5.16 3.98
C SER A 63 21.02 6.03 5.09
N TYR A 64 20.53 7.26 5.24
CA TYR A 64 20.96 8.17 6.31
C TYR A 64 20.59 7.62 7.69
N LEU A 65 19.34 7.18 7.89
CA LEU A 65 18.86 6.64 9.16
C LEU A 65 19.58 5.33 9.54
N GLU A 66 19.87 4.45 8.58
CA GLU A 66 20.65 3.24 8.82
C GLU A 66 22.08 3.56 9.22
N SER A 67 22.74 4.50 8.53
CA SER A 67 24.10 4.93 8.87
C SER A 67 24.15 5.57 10.26
N PHE A 68 23.16 6.41 10.57
CA PHE A 68 23.05 7.08 11.87
C PHE A 68 22.80 6.07 13.00
N LEU A 69 22.00 5.04 12.76
CA LEU A 69 21.75 3.97 13.74
C LEU A 69 23.00 3.14 14.00
N ILE A 70 23.79 2.82 12.96
CA ILE A 70 25.07 2.13 13.11
C ILE A 70 26.04 2.99 13.94
N GLU A 71 26.11 4.29 13.68
CA GLU A 71 26.97 5.20 14.44
C GLU A 71 26.58 5.23 15.93
N LEU A 72 25.28 5.32 16.21
CA LEU A 72 24.75 5.27 17.58
C LEU A 72 25.02 3.94 18.29
N GLU A 73 25.02 2.82 17.56
CA GLU A 73 25.33 1.49 18.12
C GLU A 73 26.83 1.25 18.32
N SER A 74 27.69 1.92 17.54
CA SER A 74 29.14 1.75 17.58
C SER A 74 29.84 2.49 18.72
N ARG A 75 29.20 3.52 19.28
CA ARG A 75 29.71 4.22 20.45
C ARG A 75 29.36 3.38 21.69
N GLU A 76 30.34 2.95 22.48
CA GLU A 76 30.09 2.38 23.80
C GLU A 76 29.49 3.49 24.68
N LEU A 77 28.17 3.55 24.74
CA LEU A 77 27.45 4.63 25.40
C LEU A 77 27.15 4.26 26.86
N PRO A 78 27.30 5.20 27.80
CA PRO A 78 26.91 4.98 29.18
C PRO A 78 25.39 4.73 29.28
N VAL A 79 25.03 3.71 30.06
CA VAL A 79 23.68 3.10 30.16
C VAL A 79 22.57 4.07 30.60
N ASP A 80 22.92 5.22 31.19
CA ASP A 80 21.98 6.20 31.79
C ASP A 80 21.64 7.42 30.91
N THR A 81 21.71 7.31 29.58
CA THR A 81 21.39 8.46 28.68
C THR A 81 20.07 8.27 27.92
N GLU A 82 19.35 9.37 27.66
CA GLU A 82 18.14 9.52 26.80
C GLU A 82 18.28 8.97 25.35
N GLN A 83 19.40 8.30 25.07
CA GLN A 83 19.81 7.80 23.77
C GLN A 83 19.17 6.46 23.41
N GLU A 84 18.72 5.66 24.39
CA GLU A 84 17.97 4.43 24.10
C GLU A 84 16.58 4.74 23.52
N GLU A 85 15.86 5.73 24.07
CA GLU A 85 14.60 6.22 23.52
C GLU A 85 14.80 6.82 22.11
N THR A 86 15.89 7.56 21.91
CA THR A 86 16.26 8.11 20.60
C THR A 86 16.50 6.98 19.58
N LYS A 87 17.18 5.90 19.98
CA LYS A 87 17.43 4.71 19.15
C LYS A 87 16.12 4.00 18.78
N GLU A 88 15.20 3.81 19.72
CA GLU A 88 13.89 3.22 19.44
C GLU A 88 13.07 4.10 18.46
N ASN A 89 13.10 5.42 18.65
CA ASN A 89 12.44 6.37 17.77
C ASN A 89 13.00 6.30 16.34
N ILE A 90 14.32 6.26 16.18
CA ILE A 90 14.96 6.11 14.86
C ILE A 90 14.58 4.78 14.21
N LYS A 91 14.59 3.67 14.97
CA LYS A 91 14.14 2.35 14.47
C LYS A 91 12.71 2.40 13.96
N ARG A 92 11.81 3.07 14.70
CA ARG A 92 10.40 3.23 14.30
C ARG A 92 10.25 4.07 13.03
N VAL A 93 10.98 5.19 12.93
CA VAL A 93 10.99 6.04 11.73
C VAL A 93 11.53 5.27 10.53
N LEU A 94 12.61 4.50 10.71
CA LEU A 94 13.19 3.67 9.66
C LEU A 94 12.19 2.63 9.12
N VAL A 95 11.42 1.98 10.00
CA VAL A 95 10.33 1.06 9.59
C VAL A 95 9.28 1.82 8.78
N GLY A 96 8.89 3.01 9.21
CA GLY A 96 7.96 3.87 8.46
C GLY A 96 8.48 4.21 7.05
N GLN A 97 9.75 4.59 6.92
CA GLN A 97 10.35 4.89 5.61
C GLN A 97 10.44 3.65 4.71
N LYS A 98 10.77 2.47 5.26
CA LYS A 98 10.76 1.20 4.51
C LYS A 98 9.37 0.84 4.00
N LEU A 99 8.32 1.10 4.78
CA LEU A 99 6.94 0.94 4.35
C LEU A 99 6.60 1.89 3.19
N VAL A 100 6.97 3.17 3.29
CA VAL A 100 6.79 4.15 2.21
C VAL A 100 7.52 3.74 0.93
N LEU A 101 8.74 3.18 1.04
CA LEU A 101 9.46 2.62 -0.10
C LEU A 101 8.67 1.45 -0.73
N GLY A 102 8.18 0.52 0.08
CA GLY A 102 7.35 -0.59 -0.37
C GLY A 102 6.09 -0.12 -1.11
N LEU A 103 5.39 0.90 -0.59
CA LEU A 103 4.24 1.51 -1.25
C LEU A 103 4.62 2.20 -2.58
N SER A 104 5.77 2.87 -2.61
CA SER A 104 6.27 3.53 -3.82
C SER A 104 6.61 2.52 -4.93
N LEU A 105 7.25 1.41 -4.57
CA LEU A 105 7.53 0.30 -5.48
C LEU A 105 6.23 -0.37 -5.96
N PHE A 106 5.29 -0.63 -5.05
CA PHE A 106 3.97 -1.16 -5.42
C PHE A 106 3.23 -0.22 -6.38
N TYR A 107 3.36 1.09 -6.17
CA TYR A 107 2.76 2.09 -7.04
C TYR A 107 3.44 2.17 -8.42
N LEU A 108 4.76 1.99 -8.49
CA LEU A 108 5.47 1.80 -9.78
C LEU A 108 4.97 0.56 -10.52
N LEU A 109 4.78 -0.57 -9.83
CA LEU A 109 4.17 -1.75 -10.44
C LEU A 109 2.76 -1.43 -10.97
N LEU A 110 2.00 -0.59 -10.26
CA LEU A 110 0.65 -0.22 -10.67
C LEU A 110 0.64 0.61 -11.95
N THR A 111 1.62 1.50 -12.13
CA THR A 111 1.80 2.24 -13.39
C THR A 111 2.05 1.27 -14.55
N PHE A 112 2.91 0.27 -14.35
CA PHE A 112 3.21 -0.75 -15.35
C PHE A 112 1.97 -1.58 -15.69
N SER A 113 1.25 -2.07 -14.68
CA SER A 113 0.06 -2.91 -14.86
C SER A 113 -1.09 -2.18 -15.54
N THR A 114 -1.25 -0.88 -15.27
CA THR A 114 -2.27 -0.06 -15.95
C THR A 114 -1.90 0.18 -17.41
N ALA A 115 -0.62 0.44 -17.71
CA ALA A 115 -0.14 0.57 -19.08
C ALA A 115 -0.31 -0.74 -19.88
N VAL A 116 0.12 -1.87 -19.32
CA VAL A 116 0.05 -3.21 -19.93
C VAL A 116 -1.39 -3.63 -20.17
N SER A 117 -2.26 -3.52 -19.15
CA SER A 117 -3.66 -3.92 -19.28
C SER A 117 -4.40 -3.10 -20.35
N TYR A 118 -4.07 -1.81 -20.49
CA TYR A 118 -4.62 -0.99 -21.56
C TYR A 118 -4.04 -1.32 -22.94
N ALA A 119 -2.71 -1.48 -23.05
CA ALA A 119 -2.01 -1.77 -24.30
C ALA A 119 -2.51 -3.07 -24.94
N PHE A 120 -2.75 -4.10 -24.12
CA PHE A 120 -3.22 -5.42 -24.56
C PHE A 120 -4.72 -5.64 -24.37
N ARG A 121 -5.50 -4.56 -24.13
CA ARG A 121 -6.98 -4.62 -24.09
C ARG A 121 -7.54 -5.65 -23.11
N ALA A 122 -6.84 -5.88 -22.00
CA ALA A 122 -7.26 -6.83 -20.98
C ALA A 122 -8.56 -6.37 -20.33
N TRP A 123 -9.49 -7.27 -20.04
CA TRP A 123 -10.83 -6.92 -19.52
C TRP A 123 -10.81 -6.06 -18.24
N PHE A 124 -9.81 -6.23 -17.39
CA PHE A 124 -9.68 -5.55 -16.09
C PHE A 124 -9.02 -4.16 -16.15
N HIS A 125 -8.68 -3.65 -17.35
CA HIS A 125 -8.01 -2.36 -17.51
C HIS A 125 -8.78 -1.18 -16.88
N LYS A 126 -10.12 -1.20 -16.95
CA LYS A 126 -10.97 -0.16 -16.35
C LYS A 126 -10.92 -0.19 -14.83
N SER A 127 -10.98 -1.38 -14.25
CA SER A 127 -10.90 -1.56 -12.80
C SER A 127 -9.56 -1.07 -12.26
N LEU A 128 -8.45 -1.38 -12.95
CA LEU A 128 -7.14 -0.84 -12.60
C LEU A 128 -7.10 0.69 -12.75
N ALA A 129 -7.63 1.25 -13.84
CA ALA A 129 -7.66 2.69 -14.05
C ALA A 129 -8.47 3.44 -12.96
N ASN A 130 -9.58 2.87 -12.50
CA ASN A 130 -10.40 3.43 -11.42
C ASN A 130 -9.70 3.48 -10.06
N VAL A 131 -8.65 2.68 -9.85
CA VAL A 131 -7.81 2.76 -8.66
C VAL A 131 -6.61 3.65 -8.93
N PHE A 132 -5.91 3.43 -10.04
CA PHE A 132 -4.67 4.09 -10.39
C PHE A 132 -4.81 5.62 -10.52
N TYR A 133 -5.75 6.11 -11.34
CA TYR A 133 -5.83 7.54 -11.63
C TYR A 133 -6.28 8.38 -10.43
N PRO A 134 -7.31 8.00 -9.64
CA PRO A 134 -7.66 8.74 -8.43
C PRO A 134 -6.50 8.82 -7.42
N VAL A 135 -5.80 7.71 -7.18
CA VAL A 135 -4.60 7.69 -6.34
C VAL A 135 -3.53 8.62 -6.93
N SER A 136 -3.35 8.61 -8.25
CA SER A 136 -2.42 9.51 -8.95
C SER A 136 -2.75 10.98 -8.73
N PHE A 137 -4.03 11.36 -8.80
CA PHE A 137 -4.41 12.76 -8.58
C PHE A 137 -4.13 13.20 -7.13
N VAL A 138 -4.38 12.33 -6.15
CA VAL A 138 -4.07 12.59 -4.74
C VAL A 138 -2.57 12.73 -4.51
N VAL A 139 -1.74 11.93 -5.18
CA VAL A 139 -0.26 12.00 -5.05
C VAL A 139 0.34 13.19 -5.80
N LEU A 140 -0.21 13.55 -6.96
CA LEU A 140 0.30 14.65 -7.79
C LEU A 140 -0.07 16.04 -7.23
N ALA A 141 -1.26 16.19 -6.62
CA ALA A 141 -1.74 17.49 -6.16
C ALA A 141 -0.81 18.17 -5.13
N PRO A 142 -0.33 17.49 -4.07
CA PRO A 142 0.64 18.07 -3.14
C PRO A 142 1.96 18.45 -3.83
N LYS A 143 2.43 17.66 -4.80
CA LYS A 143 3.66 17.98 -5.54
C LYS A 143 3.52 19.25 -6.38
N VAL A 144 2.38 19.43 -7.04
CA VAL A 144 2.07 20.68 -7.77
C VAL A 144 2.07 21.86 -6.79
N PHE A 145 1.48 21.68 -5.61
CA PHE A 145 1.49 22.70 -4.55
C PHE A 145 2.90 23.03 -4.09
N TYR A 146 3.75 22.04 -3.80
CA TYR A 146 5.14 22.28 -3.39
C TYR A 146 5.93 23.03 -4.46
N GLN A 147 5.83 22.63 -5.72
CA GLN A 147 6.54 23.30 -6.81
C GLN A 147 6.05 24.73 -7.05
N LEU A 148 4.75 24.99 -6.88
CA LEU A 148 4.23 26.36 -6.95
C LEU A 148 4.86 27.26 -5.87
N ASN A 149 5.01 26.73 -4.65
CA ASN A 149 5.65 27.48 -3.56
C ASN A 149 7.14 27.71 -3.82
N LEU A 150 7.88 26.73 -4.35
CA LEU A 150 9.30 26.90 -4.70
C LEU A 150 9.50 27.92 -5.83
N ILE A 151 8.56 27.99 -6.78
CA ILE A 151 8.53 29.06 -7.80
C ILE A 151 8.38 30.45 -7.14
N LEU A 152 7.50 30.58 -6.16
CA LEU A 152 7.34 31.84 -5.41
C LEU A 152 8.60 32.20 -4.60
N GLN A 153 9.43 31.20 -4.25
CA GLN A 153 10.74 31.36 -3.62
C GLN A 153 11.89 31.57 -4.63
N GLN A 154 11.59 31.75 -5.92
CA GLN A 154 12.55 32.00 -6.99
C GLN A 154 13.51 30.84 -7.31
N GLU A 155 13.14 29.59 -7.02
CA GLU A 155 13.95 28.44 -7.43
C GLU A 155 13.77 28.13 -8.93
N VAL A 156 14.85 28.23 -9.71
CA VAL A 156 14.81 28.07 -11.18
C VAL A 156 14.40 26.66 -11.61
N LEU A 157 14.87 25.62 -10.91
CA LEU A 157 14.54 24.23 -11.23
C LEU A 157 13.06 23.89 -10.99
N ALA A 158 12.40 24.61 -10.07
CA ALA A 158 11.00 24.41 -9.76
C ALA A 158 10.09 24.74 -10.94
N TYR A 159 10.46 25.71 -11.79
CA TYR A 159 9.70 26.03 -13.01
C TYR A 159 9.59 24.83 -13.97
N PHE A 160 10.72 24.17 -14.24
CA PHE A 160 10.75 23.02 -15.15
C PHE A 160 9.92 21.85 -14.60
N TYR A 161 10.08 21.56 -13.30
CA TYR A 161 9.36 20.45 -12.69
C TYR A 161 7.87 20.75 -12.51
N PHE A 162 7.49 22.00 -12.22
CA PHE A 162 6.09 22.43 -12.21
C PHE A 162 5.41 22.24 -13.57
N VAL A 163 6.05 22.70 -14.66
CA VAL A 163 5.51 22.51 -16.02
C VAL A 163 5.34 21.02 -16.34
N TYR A 164 6.34 20.21 -15.98
CA TYR A 164 6.26 18.75 -16.14
C TYR A 164 5.07 18.14 -15.36
N LEU A 165 4.86 18.57 -14.10
CA LEU A 165 3.75 18.08 -13.27
C LEU A 165 2.39 18.50 -13.81
N ILE A 166 2.22 19.74 -14.28
CA ILE A 166 0.96 20.22 -14.87
C ILE A 166 0.63 19.46 -16.16
N ILE A 167 1.62 19.23 -17.04
CA ILE A 167 1.46 18.43 -18.25
C ILE A 167 1.06 16.99 -17.87
N THR A 168 1.77 16.39 -16.91
CA THR A 168 1.48 15.03 -16.42
C THR A 168 0.07 14.94 -15.86
N TYR A 169 -0.36 15.91 -15.06
CA TYR A 169 -1.71 15.96 -14.48
C TYR A 169 -2.78 16.06 -15.56
N GLY A 170 -2.61 16.99 -16.52
CA GLY A 170 -3.55 17.18 -17.63
C GLY A 170 -3.67 15.94 -18.52
N ILE A 171 -2.54 15.34 -18.91
CA ILE A 171 -2.50 14.10 -19.68
C ILE A 171 -3.19 12.96 -18.91
N SER A 172 -2.99 12.88 -17.60
CA SER A 172 -3.59 11.84 -16.76
C SER A 172 -5.12 11.96 -16.67
N VAL A 173 -5.65 13.19 -16.56
CA VAL A 173 -7.10 13.44 -16.59
C VAL A 173 -7.70 13.03 -17.94
N ILE A 174 -7.05 13.39 -19.04
CA ILE A 174 -7.51 13.02 -20.39
C ILE A 174 -7.45 11.50 -20.56
N ALA A 175 -6.35 10.86 -20.16
CA ALA A 175 -6.17 9.41 -20.22
C ALA A 175 -7.26 8.66 -19.46
N TYR A 176 -7.55 9.10 -18.22
CA TYR A 176 -8.58 8.50 -17.39
C TYR A 176 -9.97 8.59 -18.05
N ARG A 177 -10.35 9.78 -18.51
CA ARG A 177 -11.63 9.96 -19.23
C ARG A 177 -11.71 9.11 -20.49
N MET A 178 -10.62 8.95 -21.22
CA MET A 178 -10.57 8.11 -22.42
C MET A 178 -10.75 6.63 -22.11
N ILE A 179 -10.15 6.13 -21.03
CA ILE A 179 -10.33 4.73 -20.60
C ILE A 179 -11.79 4.49 -20.21
N LEU A 180 -12.41 5.40 -19.46
CA LEU A 180 -13.79 5.28 -19.03
C LEU A 180 -14.79 5.31 -20.19
N LYS A 181 -14.57 6.20 -21.17
CA LYS A 181 -15.48 6.39 -22.30
C LYS A 181 -15.47 5.23 -23.30
N ASN A 182 -14.34 4.52 -23.42
CA ASN A 182 -14.22 3.42 -24.37
C ASN A 182 -14.85 2.13 -23.81
N LYS A 183 -16.11 1.86 -24.18
CA LYS A 183 -16.82 0.64 -23.79
C LYS A 183 -16.25 -0.63 -24.47
N GLU A 184 -15.76 -0.51 -25.70
CA GLU A 184 -15.40 -1.61 -26.60
C GLU A 184 -13.94 -2.11 -26.52
N LEU A 185 -13.10 -1.56 -25.62
CA LEU A 185 -11.68 -1.97 -25.54
C LEU A 185 -11.42 -3.21 -24.68
N ALA A 186 -12.44 -3.84 -24.09
CA ALA A 186 -12.29 -4.88 -23.05
C ALA A 186 -12.54 -6.30 -23.58
N GLU A 187 -11.86 -6.72 -24.64
CA GLU A 187 -12.12 -8.02 -25.29
C GLU A 187 -11.07 -9.09 -24.96
N GLY A 188 -9.85 -8.70 -24.56
CA GLY A 188 -8.74 -9.63 -24.37
C GLY A 188 -8.69 -10.29 -22.98
N PHE A 189 -8.10 -11.48 -22.94
CA PHE A 189 -7.76 -12.23 -21.74
C PHE A 189 -8.96 -12.57 -20.85
N GLN A 190 -10.14 -12.81 -21.44
CA GLN A 190 -11.37 -13.12 -20.70
C GLN A 190 -11.30 -14.42 -19.89
N SER A 191 -10.46 -15.38 -20.29
CA SER A 191 -10.19 -16.61 -19.52
C SER A 191 -9.72 -16.33 -18.09
N LEU A 192 -9.02 -15.21 -17.87
CA LEU A 192 -8.63 -14.76 -16.52
C LEU A 192 -9.82 -14.33 -15.66
N GLN A 193 -10.96 -13.96 -16.24
CA GLN A 193 -12.17 -13.65 -15.48
C GLN A 193 -12.73 -14.91 -14.79
N PHE A 194 -12.68 -16.05 -15.47
CA PHE A 194 -13.15 -17.35 -14.99
C PHE A 194 -12.05 -18.17 -14.32
N SER A 195 -10.89 -17.58 -14.08
CA SER A 195 -9.77 -18.29 -13.45
C SER A 195 -10.10 -18.83 -12.05
N SER A 196 -11.10 -18.28 -11.34
CA SER A 196 -11.57 -18.86 -10.07
C SER A 196 -12.34 -20.17 -10.25
N SER A 197 -13.13 -20.34 -11.32
CA SER A 197 -13.81 -21.61 -11.63
C SER A 197 -12.84 -22.62 -12.25
N LEU A 198 -11.83 -22.15 -12.98
CA LEU A 198 -10.75 -23.00 -13.50
C LEU A 198 -9.75 -23.44 -12.39
N GLU A 199 -9.57 -22.63 -11.34
CA GLU A 199 -8.87 -23.01 -10.10
C GLU A 199 -9.68 -24.07 -9.30
N GLU A 200 -11.02 -24.05 -9.39
CA GLU A 200 -11.90 -25.08 -8.81
C GLU A 200 -11.88 -26.41 -9.57
N GLU A 201 -11.69 -26.42 -10.89
CA GLU A 201 -11.52 -27.66 -11.68
C GLU A 201 -10.25 -28.45 -11.32
N GLY A 202 -9.30 -27.84 -10.60
CA GLY A 202 -8.16 -28.53 -9.98
C GLY A 202 -8.49 -29.24 -8.67
N ARG A 203 -9.71 -29.08 -8.14
CA ARG A 203 -10.19 -29.83 -6.97
C ARG A 203 -10.90 -31.08 -7.44
N SER A 204 -10.38 -32.25 -7.05
CA SER A 204 -11.07 -33.53 -7.19
C SER A 204 -12.51 -33.39 -6.67
N PRO A 205 -13.54 -33.90 -7.41
CA PRO A 205 -14.92 -33.82 -6.98
C PRO A 205 -15.03 -34.37 -5.56
N SER A 206 -15.53 -33.55 -4.63
CA SER A 206 -15.82 -34.05 -3.29
C SER A 206 -16.97 -35.04 -3.43
N ASN A 207 -16.66 -36.32 -3.30
CA ASN A 207 -17.67 -37.36 -3.10
C ASN A 207 -18.37 -37.07 -1.77
N THR A 208 -19.46 -36.32 -1.79
CA THR A 208 -20.39 -36.19 -0.67
C THR A 208 -21.13 -37.52 -0.51
N LYS A 209 -20.46 -38.51 0.07
CA LYS A 209 -21.10 -39.73 0.58
C LYS A 209 -21.75 -39.43 1.93
N THR A 210 -23.08 -39.46 1.90
CA THR A 210 -24.00 -40.01 2.91
C THR A 210 -23.73 -39.69 4.38
N GLY A 211 -24.66 -38.95 4.98
CA GLY A 211 -24.65 -38.56 6.39
C GLY A 211 -24.54 -39.74 7.35
N SER A 212 -23.48 -39.72 8.17
CA SER A 212 -23.37 -40.45 9.42
C SER A 212 -23.60 -39.47 10.58
N ILE A 213 -24.42 -39.86 11.56
CA ILE A 213 -24.74 -39.07 12.76
C ILE A 213 -23.49 -38.79 13.62
N PHE A 214 -22.39 -39.55 13.41
CA PHE A 214 -21.08 -39.31 14.04
C PHE A 214 -20.16 -38.36 13.25
N GLY A 215 -20.53 -37.99 12.03
CA GLY A 215 -19.77 -37.05 11.18
C GLY A 215 -19.49 -35.69 11.82
N PRO A 216 -20.46 -35.07 12.53
CA PRO A 216 -20.23 -33.79 13.21
C PRO A 216 -19.19 -33.88 14.34
N ILE A 217 -19.21 -34.96 15.13
CA ILE A 217 -18.26 -35.17 16.24
C ILE A 217 -16.85 -35.41 15.69
N PHE A 218 -16.73 -36.25 14.65
CA PHE A 218 -15.45 -36.49 13.99
C PHE A 218 -14.89 -35.21 13.38
N HIS A 219 -15.72 -34.36 12.77
CA HIS A 219 -15.31 -33.05 12.29
C HIS A 219 -14.79 -32.13 13.40
N VAL A 220 -15.50 -32.05 14.53
CA VAL A 220 -15.04 -31.21 15.67
C VAL A 220 -13.70 -31.71 16.21
N VAL A 221 -13.55 -33.01 16.44
CA VAL A 221 -12.28 -33.59 16.91
C VAL A 221 -11.16 -33.36 15.90
N PHE A 222 -11.43 -33.51 14.60
CA PHE A 222 -10.46 -33.29 13.54
C PHE A 222 -10.04 -31.82 13.43
N ILE A 223 -10.98 -30.87 13.57
CA ILE A 223 -10.68 -29.42 13.63
C ILE A 223 -9.82 -29.10 14.84
N ILE A 224 -10.12 -29.66 16.01
CA ILE A 224 -9.31 -29.47 17.23
C ILE A 224 -7.90 -30.02 17.02
N LEU A 225 -7.77 -31.23 16.47
CA LEU A 225 -6.48 -31.89 16.28
C LEU A 225 -5.62 -31.15 15.24
N ILE A 226 -6.22 -30.73 14.11
CA ILE A 226 -5.55 -29.86 13.15
C ILE A 226 -5.19 -28.52 13.77
N GLY A 227 -6.08 -27.92 14.57
CA GLY A 227 -5.82 -26.65 15.27
C GLY A 227 -4.62 -26.74 16.21
N ILE A 228 -4.52 -27.83 16.99
CA ILE A 228 -3.36 -28.10 17.86
C ILE A 228 -2.10 -28.33 17.03
N LEU A 229 -2.19 -29.07 15.93
CA LEU A 229 -1.06 -29.41 15.08
C LEU A 229 -0.50 -28.17 14.36
N ILE A 230 -1.37 -27.36 13.74
CA ILE A 230 -1.02 -26.07 13.15
C ILE A 230 -0.50 -25.11 14.23
N GLY A 231 -1.16 -25.05 15.38
CA GLY A 231 -0.75 -24.24 16.52
C GLY A 231 0.70 -24.53 16.95
N ASN A 232 1.01 -25.81 17.20
CA ASN A 232 2.29 -26.20 17.75
C ASN A 232 3.42 -26.30 16.72
N LEU A 233 3.15 -26.76 15.49
CA LEU A 233 4.20 -26.93 14.46
C LEU A 233 4.45 -25.70 13.61
N ILE A 234 3.42 -24.88 13.40
CA ILE A 234 3.49 -23.76 12.47
C ILE A 234 3.43 -22.45 13.25
N TYR A 235 2.37 -22.23 14.02
CA TYR A 235 2.12 -20.94 14.65
C TYR A 235 3.15 -20.60 15.75
N ILE A 236 3.41 -21.49 16.70
CA ILE A 236 4.37 -21.23 17.80
C ILE A 236 5.79 -21.01 17.26
N PRO A 237 6.35 -21.85 16.37
CA PRO A 237 7.67 -21.59 15.78
C PRO A 237 7.72 -20.30 14.97
N LEU A 238 6.68 -19.99 14.18
CA LEU A 238 6.57 -18.71 13.47
C LEU A 238 6.54 -17.53 14.43
N PHE A 239 5.81 -17.64 15.55
CA PHE A 239 5.73 -16.60 16.56
C PHE A 239 7.08 -16.39 17.28
N LEU A 240 7.79 -17.47 17.60
CA LEU A 240 9.13 -17.40 18.19
C LEU A 240 10.15 -16.81 17.22
N LEU A 241 10.09 -17.18 15.94
CA LEU A 241 10.88 -16.57 14.87
C LEU A 241 10.57 -15.08 14.73
N GLN A 242 9.30 -14.70 14.71
CA GLN A 242 8.88 -13.30 14.67
C GLN A 242 9.39 -12.53 15.88
N LYS A 243 9.38 -13.12 17.08
CA LYS A 243 9.78 -12.45 18.32
C LYS A 243 11.30 -12.27 18.44
N HIS A 244 12.07 -13.30 18.11
CA HIS A 244 13.52 -13.34 18.38
C HIS A 244 14.39 -13.06 17.15
N TYR A 245 13.85 -13.26 15.95
CA TYR A 245 14.55 -13.15 14.67
C TYR A 245 13.71 -12.34 13.67
N VAL A 246 13.28 -11.14 14.08
CA VAL A 246 12.36 -10.28 13.31
C VAL A 246 12.87 -10.04 11.88
N THR A 247 14.17 -9.82 11.73
CA THR A 247 14.81 -9.52 10.44
C THR A 247 14.81 -10.73 9.51
N GLU A 248 15.25 -11.89 10.00
CA GLU A 248 15.29 -13.15 9.27
C GLU A 248 13.88 -13.63 8.93
N PHE A 249 12.96 -13.49 9.89
CA PHE A 249 11.54 -13.77 9.69
C PHE A 249 10.94 -12.88 8.60
N SER A 250 11.28 -11.59 8.58
CA SER A 250 10.85 -10.67 7.53
C SER A 250 11.38 -11.10 6.16
N TYR A 251 12.67 -11.44 6.05
CA TYR A 251 13.25 -11.95 4.80
C TYR A 251 12.58 -13.25 4.33
N PHE A 252 12.31 -14.17 5.26
CA PHE A 252 11.61 -15.40 4.97
C PHE A 252 10.18 -15.16 4.45
N ILE A 253 9.42 -14.25 5.07
CA ILE A 253 8.08 -13.87 4.62
C ILE A 253 8.12 -13.22 3.23
N PHE A 254 9.04 -12.29 2.98
CA PHE A 254 9.19 -11.68 1.66
C PHE A 254 9.61 -12.70 0.59
N PHE A 255 10.47 -13.66 0.93
CA PHE A 255 10.83 -14.75 0.03
C PHE A 255 9.64 -15.64 -0.32
N LEU A 256 8.84 -16.05 0.68
CA LEU A 256 7.61 -16.83 0.46
C LEU A 256 6.59 -16.07 -0.38
N LEU A 257 6.39 -14.77 -0.11
CA LEU A 257 5.54 -13.89 -0.91
C LEU A 257 6.01 -13.79 -2.36
N GLY A 258 7.33 -13.69 -2.58
CA GLY A 258 7.93 -13.70 -3.91
C GLY A 258 7.67 -15.02 -4.65
N LEU A 259 7.88 -16.15 -3.98
CA LEU A 259 7.65 -17.48 -4.55
C LEU A 259 6.17 -17.71 -4.88
N LEU A 260 5.28 -17.32 -3.98
CA LEU A 260 3.83 -17.36 -4.19
C LEU A 260 3.40 -16.47 -5.37
N SER A 261 3.96 -15.27 -5.47
CA SER A 261 3.71 -14.34 -6.58
C SER A 261 4.14 -14.94 -7.91
N LEU A 262 5.36 -15.51 -7.98
CA LEU A 262 5.85 -16.21 -9.17
C LEU A 262 4.94 -17.38 -9.55
N PHE A 263 4.57 -18.22 -8.57
CA PHE A 263 3.65 -19.34 -8.78
C PHE A 263 2.33 -18.88 -9.39
N TYR A 264 1.70 -17.82 -8.85
CA TYR A 264 0.48 -17.28 -9.41
C TYR A 264 0.66 -16.68 -10.80
N ILE A 265 1.75 -15.95 -11.07
CA ILE A 265 2.04 -15.41 -12.41
C ILE A 265 2.14 -16.54 -13.44
N PHE A 266 2.85 -17.63 -13.12
CA PHE A 266 2.95 -18.77 -14.02
C PHE A 266 1.62 -19.46 -14.25
N ASN A 267 0.81 -19.62 -13.21
CA ASN A 267 -0.53 -20.20 -13.35
C ASN A 267 -1.47 -19.31 -14.16
N TYR A 268 -1.48 -18.00 -13.93
CA TYR A 268 -2.27 -17.05 -14.73
C TYR A 268 -1.81 -17.03 -16.18
N LYS A 269 -0.51 -17.15 -16.44
CA LYS A 269 0.00 -17.28 -17.82
C LYS A 269 -0.53 -18.55 -18.49
N LYS A 270 -0.52 -19.68 -17.77
CA LYS A 270 -0.95 -20.98 -18.29
C LYS A 270 -2.45 -21.05 -18.55
N VAL A 271 -3.25 -20.54 -17.62
CA VAL A 271 -4.73 -20.63 -17.65
C VAL A 271 -5.34 -19.49 -18.47
N GLY A 272 -4.71 -18.31 -18.43
CA GLY A 272 -5.26 -17.08 -18.97
C GLY A 272 -4.59 -16.55 -20.24
N GLY A 273 -3.48 -17.16 -20.67
CA GLY A 273 -2.75 -16.71 -21.85
C GLY A 273 -3.55 -16.92 -23.14
N GLU A 274 -3.49 -15.97 -24.05
CA GLU A 274 -4.08 -16.11 -25.38
C GLU A 274 -3.10 -16.82 -26.32
N GLU A 275 -3.59 -17.76 -27.12
CA GLU A 275 -2.79 -18.55 -28.06
C GLU A 275 -2.14 -17.68 -29.15
N ASN A 276 -2.82 -16.60 -29.56
CA ASN A 276 -2.35 -15.67 -30.58
C ASN A 276 -1.39 -14.59 -30.03
N SER A 277 -1.16 -14.57 -28.72
CA SER A 277 -0.31 -13.58 -28.05
C SER A 277 1.06 -14.16 -27.73
N SER A 278 2.11 -13.34 -27.84
CA SER A 278 3.47 -13.79 -27.52
C SER A 278 3.60 -14.16 -26.04
N ASN A 279 4.51 -15.08 -25.74
CA ASN A 279 4.79 -15.53 -24.37
C ASN A 279 5.11 -14.38 -23.39
N TRP A 280 5.77 -13.32 -23.87
CA TRP A 280 6.09 -12.13 -23.09
C TRP A 280 4.85 -11.27 -22.79
N ILE A 281 3.93 -11.15 -23.75
CA ILE A 281 2.66 -10.43 -23.56
C ILE A 281 1.81 -11.17 -22.53
N ASN A 282 1.68 -12.49 -22.67
CA ASN A 282 0.94 -13.32 -21.72
C ASN A 282 1.53 -13.23 -20.30
N LEU A 283 2.86 -13.18 -20.17
CA LEU A 283 3.53 -12.98 -18.88
C LEU A 283 3.26 -11.60 -18.29
N ALA A 284 3.38 -10.53 -19.09
CA ALA A 284 3.14 -9.16 -18.65
C ALA A 284 1.69 -8.94 -18.20
N VAL A 285 0.71 -9.47 -18.95
CA VAL A 285 -0.71 -9.39 -18.57
C VAL A 285 -0.99 -10.22 -17.31
N SER A 286 -0.33 -11.37 -17.13
CA SER A 286 -0.45 -12.18 -15.91
C SER A 286 0.10 -11.46 -14.68
N PHE A 287 1.20 -10.72 -14.83
CA PHE A 287 1.71 -9.84 -13.78
C PHE A 287 0.71 -8.73 -13.44
N ALA A 288 0.16 -8.06 -14.45
CA ALA A 288 -0.86 -7.03 -14.27
C ALA A 288 -2.14 -7.58 -13.61
N TYR A 289 -2.50 -8.82 -13.93
CA TYR A 289 -3.63 -9.51 -13.34
C TYR A 289 -3.41 -9.89 -11.87
N LEU A 290 -2.20 -10.34 -11.50
CA LEU A 290 -1.84 -10.57 -10.10
C LEU A 290 -2.01 -9.29 -9.28
N GLN A 291 -1.52 -8.15 -9.79
CA GLN A 291 -1.67 -6.87 -9.09
C GLN A 291 -3.13 -6.44 -9.00
N PHE A 292 -3.94 -6.66 -10.04
CA PHE A 292 -5.38 -6.43 -9.99
C PHE A 292 -6.06 -7.29 -8.89
N ARG A 293 -5.75 -8.58 -8.82
CA ARG A 293 -6.27 -9.47 -7.76
C ARG A 293 -5.82 -9.02 -6.37
N PHE A 294 -4.56 -8.60 -6.22
CA PHE A 294 -4.04 -8.07 -4.97
C PHE A 294 -4.82 -6.82 -4.54
N LEU A 295 -4.98 -5.83 -5.43
CA LEU A 295 -5.78 -4.62 -5.14
C LEU A 295 -7.22 -4.95 -4.75
N ARG A 296 -7.87 -5.83 -5.49
CA ARG A 296 -9.25 -6.23 -5.20
C ARG A 296 -9.36 -6.89 -3.83
N ASN A 297 -8.50 -7.86 -3.53
CA ASN A 297 -8.53 -8.60 -2.27
C ASN A 297 -8.13 -7.72 -1.10
N SER A 298 -7.10 -6.88 -1.24
CA SER A 298 -6.68 -5.92 -0.22
C SER A 298 -7.77 -4.90 0.07
N PHE A 299 -8.49 -4.41 -0.95
CA PHE A 299 -9.63 -3.52 -0.73
C PHE A 299 -10.72 -4.17 0.13
N PHE A 300 -11.11 -5.41 -0.20
CA PHE A 300 -12.08 -6.15 0.62
C PHE A 300 -11.58 -6.44 2.03
N ALA A 301 -10.30 -6.79 2.18
CA ALA A 301 -9.70 -7.04 3.48
C ALA A 301 -9.71 -5.77 4.34
N VAL A 302 -9.21 -4.65 3.83
CA VAL A 302 -9.20 -3.35 4.52
C VAL A 302 -10.61 -2.89 4.86
N PHE A 303 -11.54 -3.00 3.91
CA PHE A 303 -12.95 -2.64 4.13
C PHE A 303 -13.57 -3.49 5.24
N SER A 304 -13.34 -4.80 5.23
CA SER A 304 -13.81 -5.72 6.27
C SER A 304 -13.20 -5.39 7.64
N THR A 305 -11.90 -5.09 7.70
CA THR A 305 -11.23 -4.67 8.94
C THR A 305 -11.83 -3.38 9.50
N ILE A 306 -12.04 -2.36 8.66
CA ILE A 306 -12.67 -1.10 9.07
C ILE A 306 -14.08 -1.37 9.61
N LEU A 307 -14.87 -2.21 8.93
CA LEU A 307 -16.21 -2.57 9.36
C LEU A 307 -16.20 -3.28 10.73
N ILE A 308 -15.28 -4.21 10.94
CA ILE A 308 -15.11 -4.91 12.22
C ILE A 308 -14.74 -3.92 13.32
N VAL A 309 -13.77 -3.02 13.09
CA VAL A 309 -13.37 -2.00 14.06
C VAL A 309 -14.55 -1.09 14.40
N LEU A 310 -15.27 -0.58 13.40
CA LEU A 310 -16.45 0.26 13.63
C LEU A 310 -17.53 -0.48 14.41
N PHE A 311 -17.77 -1.76 14.10
CA PHE A 311 -18.73 -2.59 14.81
C PHE A 311 -18.35 -2.80 16.27
N VAL A 312 -17.07 -3.11 16.54
CA VAL A 312 -16.55 -3.26 17.90
C VAL A 312 -16.67 -1.94 18.66
N THR A 313 -16.24 -0.81 18.08
CA THR A 313 -16.38 0.51 18.70
C THR A 313 -17.84 0.85 18.98
N PHE A 314 -18.75 0.57 18.04
CA PHE A 314 -20.19 0.78 18.23
C PHE A 314 -20.76 -0.05 19.39
N LEU A 315 -20.39 -1.33 19.49
CA LEU A 315 -20.79 -2.19 20.62
C LEU A 315 -20.30 -1.65 21.95
N PHE A 316 -19.03 -1.21 22.03
CA PHE A 316 -18.49 -0.59 23.24
C PHE A 316 -19.23 0.70 23.59
N SER A 317 -19.50 1.58 22.61
CA SER A 317 -20.26 2.80 22.85
C SER A 317 -21.68 2.53 23.34
N LEU A 318 -22.36 1.50 22.81
CA LEU A 318 -23.69 1.09 23.26
C LEU A 318 -23.63 0.53 24.68
N LEU A 319 -22.61 -0.28 24.99
CA LEU A 319 -22.41 -0.83 26.32
C LEU A 319 -22.15 0.28 27.36
N LEU A 320 -21.31 1.26 27.04
CA LEU A 320 -21.10 2.45 27.87
C LEU A 320 -22.38 3.26 28.05
N PHE A 321 -23.12 3.52 26.97
CA PHE A 321 -24.40 4.21 27.04
C PHE A 321 -25.42 3.47 27.93
N ASN A 322 -25.48 2.14 27.86
CA ASN A 322 -26.33 1.34 28.73
C ASN A 322 -25.90 1.42 30.20
N ILE A 323 -24.59 1.38 30.47
CA ILE A 323 -24.06 1.56 31.83
C ILE A 323 -24.43 2.94 32.35
N ASP A 324 -24.23 3.99 31.56
CA ASP A 324 -24.57 5.37 31.93
C ASP A 324 -26.08 5.53 32.20
N LEU A 325 -26.94 4.90 31.39
CA LEU A 325 -28.39 4.93 31.59
C LEU A 325 -28.78 4.18 32.87
N ILE A 326 -28.18 3.02 33.13
CA ILE A 326 -28.39 2.27 34.38
C ILE A 326 -27.89 3.08 35.58
N GLN A 327 -26.74 3.74 35.49
CA GLN A 327 -26.20 4.58 36.56
C GLN A 327 -27.09 5.81 36.82
N ASN A 328 -27.53 6.50 35.76
CA ASN A 328 -28.29 7.75 35.86
C ASN A 328 -29.80 7.55 36.15
N HIS A 329 -30.38 6.38 35.88
CA HIS A 329 -31.82 6.13 36.08
C HIS A 329 -32.15 5.08 37.12
N LEU A 330 -31.23 4.19 37.48
CA LEU A 330 -31.48 3.14 38.49
C LEU A 330 -30.73 3.36 39.82
N GLY A 331 -29.86 4.38 39.92
CA GLY A 331 -29.21 4.77 41.18
C GLY A 331 -28.37 3.66 41.86
N LEU A 332 -28.10 2.57 41.15
CA LEU A 332 -27.62 1.31 41.74
C LEU A 332 -26.09 1.22 41.87
N PHE A 333 -25.33 2.19 41.35
CA PHE A 333 -23.86 2.18 41.35
C PHE A 333 -23.20 3.48 41.82
N GLY A 334 -23.88 4.31 42.62
CA GLY A 334 -23.30 5.52 43.22
C GLY A 334 -22.17 5.30 44.25
N LYS A 335 -21.57 4.11 44.34
CA LYS A 335 -20.53 3.78 45.34
C LYS A 335 -19.37 2.89 44.85
N ALA A 336 -19.21 2.64 43.54
CA ALA A 336 -18.18 1.72 43.04
C ALA A 336 -17.21 2.32 42.01
N THR A 337 -17.11 3.65 41.92
CA THR A 337 -16.13 4.34 41.07
C THR A 337 -15.36 5.39 41.87
N GLU A 338 -14.63 4.92 42.88
CA GLU A 338 -13.37 5.54 43.30
C GLU A 338 -12.30 4.48 43.11
N PHE A 339 -11.78 4.34 41.90
CA PHE A 339 -10.43 3.83 41.57
C PHE A 339 -10.08 4.22 40.14
#